data_AF-A0A842ID96-F1
#
_entry.id   AF-A0A842ID96-F1
#
_cell.length_a   1.000
_cell.length_b   1.000
_cell.length_c   1.000
_cell.angle_alpha   90.00
_cell.angle_beta   90.00
_cell.angle_gamma   90.00
#
_symmetry.space_group_name_H-M   'P 1'
#
loop_
_entity.id
_entity.type
_entity.pdbx_description
1 polymer ?
#
loop_
_entity_poly.entity_id
_entity_poly.type
_entity_poly.pdbx_seq_one_letter_code
_entity_poly.pdbx_strand_id
1 'polypeptide(L)'
;MKIAPDSILGGETPLAAGEVLLAEFRPDPAAYWRGHGILALLGGIAAGLVLVVLGNPHPWVGPVAAALAIGLRAAYLRSEALGQRWRLTDRRLLGPGLRDIAREDIVAARPFLGDVQLVTRQGDKHLMKYIGNAPAVIAALGTGRRA
;
A
#
# COMPACT_ATOMS: atom_id res chain seq x y z
N MET A 1 -16.95 -11.64 -27.34
CA MET A 1 -15.60 -12.06 -26.91
C MET A 1 -15.12 -11.08 -25.84
N LYS A 2 -15.06 -11.49 -24.56
CA LYS A 2 -14.52 -10.65 -23.48
C LYS A 2 -13.01 -10.85 -23.46
N ILE A 3 -12.25 -9.81 -23.78
CA ILE A 3 -10.78 -9.84 -23.68
C ILE A 3 -10.46 -9.79 -22.18
N ALA A 4 -9.94 -10.88 -21.64
CA ALA A 4 -9.39 -10.88 -20.29
C ALA A 4 -8.11 -10.02 -20.33
N PRO A 5 -7.94 -9.04 -19.44
CA PRO A 5 -6.72 -8.25 -19.38
C PRO A 5 -5.53 -9.17 -19.15
N ASP A 6 -4.45 -8.94 -19.90
CA ASP A 6 -3.25 -9.76 -19.81
C ASP A 6 -2.61 -9.62 -18.43
N SER A 7 -2.25 -10.75 -17.81
CA SER A 7 -1.81 -10.85 -16.41
C SER A 7 -0.53 -10.05 -16.10
N ILE A 8 0.22 -9.69 -17.14
CA ILE A 8 1.53 -9.05 -17.07
C ILE A 8 1.48 -7.63 -16.47
N LEU A 9 0.36 -6.90 -16.61
CA LEU A 9 0.26 -5.50 -16.16
C LEU A 9 -0.40 -5.30 -14.79
N GLY A 10 -0.96 -6.36 -14.18
CA GLY A 10 -1.71 -6.24 -12.92
C GLY A 10 -2.44 -7.49 -12.45
N GLY A 11 -2.01 -8.67 -12.89
CA GLY A 11 -2.64 -9.93 -12.52
C GLY A 11 -2.30 -10.39 -11.10
N GLU A 12 -3.24 -11.09 -10.47
CA GLU A 12 -2.96 -11.91 -9.31
C GLU A 12 -2.34 -13.23 -9.77
N THR A 13 -1.25 -13.67 -9.12
CA THR A 13 -0.72 -15.01 -9.34
C THR A 13 -1.78 -16.05 -8.95
N PRO A 14 -2.14 -17.00 -9.84
CA PRO A 14 -3.11 -18.03 -9.51
C PRO A 14 -2.55 -18.99 -8.45
N LEU A 15 -3.45 -19.64 -7.70
CA LEU A 15 -3.04 -20.74 -6.83
C LEU A 15 -2.48 -21.90 -7.67
N ALA A 16 -1.41 -22.51 -7.18
CA ALA A 16 -0.93 -23.76 -7.71
C ALA A 16 -1.88 -24.91 -7.33
N ALA A 17 -1.79 -26.04 -8.04
CA ALA A 17 -2.57 -27.22 -7.73
C ALA A 17 -2.30 -27.69 -6.28
N GLY A 18 -3.38 -27.86 -5.51
CA GLY A 18 -3.31 -28.26 -4.10
C GLY A 18 -2.78 -27.19 -3.15
N GLU A 19 -2.62 -25.94 -3.59
CA GLU A 19 -2.30 -24.81 -2.73
C GLU A 19 -3.59 -24.28 -2.07
N VAL A 20 -3.52 -23.98 -0.77
CA VAL A 20 -4.66 -23.58 0.05
C VAL A 20 -4.53 -22.12 0.45
N LEU A 21 -5.56 -21.32 0.19
CA LEU A 21 -5.63 -19.93 0.65
C LEU A 21 -5.90 -19.89 2.15
N LEU A 22 -5.00 -19.28 2.93
CA LEU A 22 -5.13 -19.10 4.37
C LEU A 22 -5.76 -17.76 4.74
N ALA A 23 -5.36 -16.68 4.04
CA ALA A 23 -5.89 -15.34 4.29
C ALA A 23 -5.80 -14.46 3.04
N GLU A 24 -6.72 -13.50 2.93
CA GLU A 24 -6.68 -12.44 1.92
C GLU A 24 -6.69 -11.07 2.62
N PHE A 25 -5.71 -10.24 2.31
CA PHE A 25 -5.57 -8.89 2.83
C PHE A 25 -5.93 -7.90 1.73
N ARG A 26 -7.02 -7.16 1.95
CA ARG A 26 -7.51 -6.12 1.05
C ARG A 26 -7.07 -4.74 1.54
N PRO A 27 -6.79 -3.80 0.63
CA PRO A 27 -6.65 -2.39 0.98
C PRO A 27 -7.92 -1.87 1.68
N ASP A 28 -7.73 -1.10 2.76
CA ASP A 28 -8.77 -0.40 3.49
C ASP A 28 -8.99 1.00 2.89
N PRO A 29 -10.19 1.32 2.37
CA PRO A 29 -10.50 2.64 1.85
C PRO A 29 -10.31 3.76 2.88
N ALA A 30 -10.52 3.49 4.18
CA ALA A 30 -10.32 4.50 5.21
C ALA A 30 -8.82 4.79 5.40
N ALA A 31 -7.96 3.76 5.45
CA ALA A 31 -6.51 3.93 5.44
C ALA A 31 -6.01 4.68 4.20
N TYR A 32 -6.56 4.38 3.03
CA TYR A 32 -6.25 5.08 1.77
C TYR A 32 -6.50 6.58 1.87
N TRP A 33 -7.72 6.98 2.25
CA TRP A 33 -8.07 8.40 2.35
C TRP A 33 -7.36 9.11 3.49
N ARG A 34 -7.16 8.44 4.63
CA ARG A 34 -6.40 8.99 5.76
C ARG A 34 -4.96 9.31 5.35
N GLY A 35 -4.27 8.41 4.67
CA GLY A 35 -2.90 8.64 4.19
C GLY A 35 -2.81 9.84 3.24
N HIS A 36 -3.74 9.95 2.29
CA HIS A 36 -3.80 11.09 1.38
C HIS A 36 -4.17 12.40 2.09
N GLY A 37 -5.06 12.35 3.09
CA GLY A 37 -5.41 13.51 3.91
C GLY A 37 -4.22 14.05 4.73
N ILE A 38 -3.42 13.15 5.33
CA ILE A 38 -2.19 13.52 6.02
C ILE A 38 -1.19 14.15 5.05
N LEU A 39 -1.01 13.55 3.87
CA LEU A 39 -0.11 14.10 2.84
C LEU A 39 -0.57 15.48 2.35
N ALA A 40 -1.88 15.66 2.14
CA ALA A 40 -2.48 16.94 1.74
C ALA A 40 -2.27 18.01 2.81
N LEU A 41 -2.44 17.66 4.08
CA LEU A 41 -2.21 18.57 5.20
C LEU A 41 -0.74 19.00 5.29
N LEU A 42 0.18 18.04 5.35
CA LEU A 42 1.62 18.32 5.48
C LEU A 42 2.16 19.05 4.25
N GLY A 43 1.81 18.58 3.05
CA GLY A 43 2.19 19.21 1.79
C GLY A 43 1.62 20.62 1.67
N GLY A 44 0.38 20.84 2.12
CA GLY A 44 -0.25 22.15 2.12
C GLY A 44 0.44 23.15 3.05
N ILE A 45 0.76 22.73 4.27
CA ILE A 45 1.54 23.54 5.22
C ILE A 45 2.90 23.91 4.61
N ALA A 46 3.63 22.93 4.08
CA ALA A 46 4.92 23.15 3.46
C ALA A 46 4.85 24.12 2.27
N ALA A 47 3.88 23.92 1.37
CA ALA A 47 3.67 24.78 0.21
C ALA A 47 3.33 26.23 0.62
N GLY A 48 2.46 26.41 1.62
CA GLY A 48 2.11 27.73 2.16
C GLY A 48 3.32 28.44 2.77
N LEU A 49 4.12 27.73 3.57
CA LEU A 49 5.34 28.29 4.18
C LEU A 49 6.35 28.73 3.13
N VAL A 50 6.56 27.95 2.06
CA VAL A 50 7.43 28.35 0.95
C VAL A 50 6.95 29.66 0.32
N LEU A 51 5.65 29.80 0.08
CA LEU A 51 5.09 31.03 -0.49
C LEU A 51 5.26 32.24 0.45
N VAL A 52 5.15 32.05 1.77
CA VAL A 52 5.44 33.10 2.76
C VAL A 52 6.91 33.53 2.70
N VAL A 53 7.84 32.58 2.69
CA VAL A 53 9.29 32.86 2.63
C VAL A 53 9.66 33.62 1.36
N LEU A 54 8.98 33.34 0.25
CA LEU A 54 9.18 34.02 -1.04
C LEU A 54 8.45 35.37 -1.13
N GLY A 55 7.75 35.82 -0.09
CA GLY A 55 7.03 37.09 -0.08
C GLY A 55 5.79 37.12 -0.99
N ASN A 56 5.21 35.96 -1.30
CA ASN A 56 4.04 35.87 -2.16
C ASN A 56 2.81 36.50 -1.47
N PRO A 57 2.02 37.37 -2.13
CA PRO A 57 0.83 37.99 -1.55
C PRO A 57 -0.33 37.01 -1.29
N HIS A 58 -0.25 35.79 -1.80
CA HIS A 58 -1.30 34.78 -1.75
C HIS A 58 -0.77 33.42 -1.24
N PRO A 59 -0.20 33.34 -0.02
CA PRO A 59 0.37 32.09 0.50
C PRO A 59 -0.68 30.99 0.74
N TRP A 60 -1.96 31.37 0.86
CA TRP A 60 -3.09 30.44 0.98
C TRP A 60 -3.27 29.56 -0.27
N VAL A 61 -2.74 29.98 -1.43
CA VAL A 61 -2.80 29.19 -2.67
C VAL A 61 -2.03 27.88 -2.50
N GLY A 62 -0.94 27.86 -1.73
CA GLY A 62 -0.14 26.66 -1.48
C GLY A 62 -0.97 25.51 -0.89
N PRO A 63 -1.60 25.67 0.28
CA PRO A 63 -2.49 24.67 0.86
C PRO A 63 -3.62 24.22 -0.07
N VAL A 64 -4.29 25.15 -0.74
CA VAL A 64 -5.41 24.84 -1.64
C VAL A 64 -4.93 24.02 -2.84
N ALA A 65 -3.83 24.43 -3.48
CA ALA A 65 -3.24 23.74 -4.61
C ALA A 65 -2.75 22.34 -4.23
N ALA A 66 -2.10 22.18 -3.07
CA ALA A 66 -1.64 20.89 -2.58
C ALA A 66 -2.80 19.93 -2.31
N ALA A 67 -3.86 20.40 -1.64
CA ALA A 67 -5.04 19.60 -1.36
C ALA A 67 -5.74 19.14 -2.65
N LEU A 68 -5.91 20.04 -3.63
CA LEU A 68 -6.49 19.71 -4.93
C LEU A 68 -5.62 18.72 -5.70
N ALA A 69 -4.30 18.94 -5.78
CA ALA A 69 -3.39 18.08 -6.52
C ALA A 69 -3.37 16.65 -5.95
N ILE A 70 -3.29 16.53 -4.63
CA ILE A 70 -3.26 15.22 -3.94
C ILE A 70 -4.63 14.55 -4.02
N GLY A 71 -5.71 15.28 -3.79
CA GLY A 71 -7.08 14.76 -3.85
C GLY A 71 -7.46 14.25 -5.24
N LEU A 72 -7.16 15.01 -6.30
CA LEU A 72 -7.41 14.60 -7.68
C LEU A 72 -6.57 13.37 -8.06
N ARG A 73 -5.28 13.34 -7.70
CA ARG A 73 -4.42 12.17 -7.94
C ARG A 73 -4.95 10.94 -7.21
N ALA A 74 -5.39 11.10 -5.96
CA ALA A 74 -5.98 10.02 -5.19
C ALA A 74 -7.27 9.50 -5.84
N ALA A 75 -8.18 10.41 -6.20
CA ALA A 75 -9.42 10.03 -6.86
C ALA A 75 -9.17 9.26 -8.18
N TYR A 76 -8.22 9.73 -8.99
CA TYR A 76 -7.85 9.09 -10.26
C TYR A 76 -7.28 7.66 -10.06
N LEU A 77 -6.38 7.47 -9.09
CA LEU A 77 -5.72 6.18 -8.85
C LEU A 77 -6.48 5.24 -7.91
N ARG A 78 -7.66 5.63 -7.41
CA ARG A 78 -8.37 4.92 -6.35
C ARG A 78 -8.68 3.47 -6.72
N SER A 79 -9.25 3.23 -7.90
CA SER A 79 -9.67 1.89 -8.32
C SER A 79 -8.49 0.93 -8.44
N GLU A 80 -7.40 1.40 -9.05
CA GLU A 80 -6.16 0.64 -9.18
C GLU A 80 -5.56 0.34 -7.80
N ALA A 81 -5.43 1.36 -6.94
CA ALA A 81 -4.84 1.21 -5.61
C ALA A 81 -5.64 0.26 -4.71
N LEU A 82 -6.98 0.36 -4.72
CA LEU A 82 -7.85 -0.49 -3.89
C LEU A 82 -8.08 -1.88 -4.49
N GLY A 83 -7.65 -2.11 -5.74
CA GLY A 83 -7.64 -3.44 -6.36
C GLY A 83 -6.49 -4.33 -5.86
N GLN A 84 -5.45 -3.74 -5.26
CA GLN A 84 -4.20 -4.43 -4.93
C GLN A 84 -4.30 -5.36 -3.72
N ARG A 85 -4.54 -6.65 -3.96
CA ARG A 85 -4.75 -7.65 -2.91
C ARG A 85 -3.50 -8.46 -2.62
N TRP A 86 -3.37 -8.86 -1.36
CA TRP A 86 -2.35 -9.81 -0.91
C TRP A 86 -3.02 -11.10 -0.44
N ARG A 87 -2.46 -12.25 -0.80
CA ARG A 87 -3.04 -13.56 -0.51
C ARG A 87 -1.98 -14.46 0.11
N LEU A 88 -2.19 -14.82 1.37
CA LEU A 88 -1.35 -15.76 2.10
C LEU A 88 -1.88 -17.17 1.86
N THR A 89 -1.01 -18.06 1.42
CA THR A 89 -1.29 -19.48 1.25
C THR A 89 -0.52 -20.32 2.26
N ASP A 90 -0.73 -21.63 2.23
CA ASP A 90 0.06 -22.59 2.98
C ASP A 90 1.55 -22.56 2.61
N ARG A 91 1.91 -22.06 1.41
CA ARG A 91 3.27 -22.10 0.86
C ARG A 91 3.94 -20.73 0.70
N ARG A 92 3.18 -19.71 0.29
CA ARG A 92 3.72 -18.42 -0.16
C ARG A 92 2.76 -17.27 0.10
N LEU A 93 3.30 -16.07 0.01
CA LEU A 93 2.55 -14.83 0.01
C LEU A 93 2.54 -14.27 -1.41
N LEU A 94 1.35 -14.25 -2.00
CA LEU A 94 1.10 -13.70 -3.32
C LEU A 94 0.69 -12.24 -3.19
N GLY A 95 1.17 -11.39 -4.09
CA GLY A 95 0.88 -9.96 -4.04
C GLY A 95 0.79 -9.29 -5.41
N PRO A 96 0.45 -7.99 -5.41
CA PRO A 96 0.38 -7.14 -6.59
C PRO A 96 1.60 -7.25 -7.50
N GLY A 97 1.40 -7.18 -8.82
CA GLY A 97 2.49 -7.17 -9.80
C GLY A 97 3.22 -8.51 -9.86
N LEU A 98 2.47 -9.61 -9.84
CA LEU A 98 2.99 -10.99 -9.92
C LEU A 98 3.98 -11.35 -8.81
N ARG A 99 3.88 -10.69 -7.64
CA ARG A 99 4.74 -11.00 -6.51
C ARG A 99 4.40 -12.37 -5.96
N ASP A 100 5.45 -13.16 -5.76
CA ASP A 100 5.42 -14.48 -5.19
C ASP A 100 6.58 -14.58 -4.21
N ILE A 101 6.27 -14.65 -2.92
CA ILE A 101 7.26 -14.67 -1.84
C ILE A 101 7.05 -15.95 -1.05
N ALA A 102 8.02 -16.87 -1.06
CA ALA A 102 7.94 -18.07 -0.24
C ALA A 102 7.75 -17.70 1.23
N ARG A 103 6.85 -18.40 1.93
CA ARG A 103 6.49 -18.03 3.30
C ARG A 103 7.68 -18.10 4.26
N GLU A 104 8.57 -19.06 4.03
CA GLU A 104 9.82 -19.24 4.77
C GLU A 104 10.86 -18.13 4.55
N ASP A 105 10.76 -17.39 3.43
CA ASP A 105 11.66 -16.29 3.13
C ASP A 105 11.25 -15.00 3.82
N ILE A 106 10.03 -14.90 4.37
CA ILE A 106 9.57 -13.72 5.10
C ILE A 106 10.19 -13.74 6.50
N VAL A 107 11.23 -12.92 6.71
CA VAL A 107 11.94 -12.85 8.00
C VAL A 107 11.34 -11.81 8.94
N ALA A 108 10.64 -10.81 8.41
CA ALA A 108 9.96 -9.80 9.24
C ALA A 108 8.72 -9.24 8.55
N ALA A 109 7.68 -8.95 9.34
CA ALA A 109 6.57 -8.09 8.98
C ALA A 109 6.37 -7.05 10.09
N ARG A 110 6.29 -5.78 9.73
CA ARG A 110 6.15 -4.68 10.70
C ARG A 110 5.31 -3.52 10.17
N PRO A 111 4.63 -2.76 11.06
CA PRO A 111 3.99 -1.52 10.65
C PRO A 111 5.04 -0.52 10.14
N PHE A 112 4.73 0.19 9.05
CA PHE A 112 5.60 1.21 8.47
C PHE A 112 4.76 2.28 7.78
N LEU A 113 4.74 3.49 8.33
CA LEU A 113 4.02 4.66 7.76
C LEU A 113 2.55 4.40 7.41
N GLY A 114 1.84 3.61 8.22
CA GLY A 114 0.43 3.27 7.98
C GLY A 114 0.20 2.04 7.10
N ASP A 115 1.28 1.44 6.60
CA ASP A 115 1.31 0.22 5.81
C ASP A 115 1.98 -0.92 6.59
N VAL A 116 2.09 -2.11 5.98
CA VAL A 116 2.92 -3.21 6.52
C VAL A 116 4.10 -3.47 5.60
N GLN A 117 5.30 -3.31 6.14
CA GLN A 117 6.54 -3.64 5.45
C GLN A 117 6.92 -5.09 5.73
N LEU A 118 7.13 -5.83 4.66
CA LEU A 118 7.70 -7.17 4.64
C LEU A 118 9.18 -7.09 4.31
N VAL A 119 9.97 -7.92 4.95
CA VAL A 119 11.39 -8.09 4.66
C VAL A 119 11.65 -9.56 4.35
N THR A 120 12.30 -9.83 3.22
CA THR A 120 12.71 -11.18 2.84
C THR A 120 14.10 -11.52 3.41
N ARG A 121 14.46 -12.80 3.41
CA ARG A 121 15.79 -13.27 3.83
C ARG A 121 16.92 -12.65 3.00
N GLN A 122 16.68 -12.35 1.73
CA GLN A 122 17.63 -11.67 0.85
C GLN A 122 17.71 -10.15 1.07
N GLY A 123 16.84 -9.61 1.92
CA GLY A 123 16.80 -8.19 2.27
C GLY A 123 15.83 -7.36 1.42
N ASP A 124 15.08 -7.98 0.51
CA ASP A 124 14.06 -7.29 -0.27
C ASP A 124 12.96 -6.75 0.63
N LYS A 125 12.45 -5.57 0.27
CA LYS A 125 11.39 -4.90 1.02
C LYS A 125 10.15 -4.78 0.16
N HIS A 126 9.06 -5.34 0.65
CA HIS A 126 7.75 -5.22 0.03
C HIS A 126 6.81 -4.45 0.95
N LEU A 127 5.91 -3.68 0.36
CA LEU A 127 4.98 -2.86 1.11
C LEU A 127 3.55 -3.28 0.79
N MET A 128 2.84 -3.73 1.82
CA MET A 128 1.41 -3.96 1.77
C MET A 128 0.72 -2.64 2.11
N LYS A 129 0.24 -1.98 1.06
CA LYS A 129 -0.32 -0.62 1.15
C LYS A 129 -1.75 -0.62 1.67
N TYR A 130 -2.07 0.43 2.43
CA TYR A 130 -3.39 0.76 2.93
C TYR A 130 -4.00 -0.35 3.79
N ILE A 131 -3.20 -1.00 4.63
CA ILE A 131 -3.67 -2.06 5.52
C ILE A 131 -4.35 -1.43 6.74
N GLY A 132 -5.66 -1.66 6.90
CA GLY A 132 -6.43 -1.15 8.05
C GLY A 132 -6.05 -1.80 9.38
N ASN A 133 -5.57 -3.06 9.36
CA ASN A 133 -5.22 -3.82 10.57
C ASN A 133 -3.86 -4.51 10.41
N ALA A 134 -2.78 -3.74 10.57
CA ALA A 134 -1.40 -4.25 10.51
C ALA A 134 -1.13 -5.39 11.50
N PRO A 135 -1.57 -5.34 12.78
CA PRO A 135 -1.38 -6.43 13.73
C PRO A 135 -1.95 -7.77 13.25
N ALA A 136 -3.14 -7.78 12.64
CA ALA A 136 -3.75 -9.01 12.10
C ALA A 136 -2.90 -9.64 10.98
N VAL A 137 -2.33 -8.81 10.11
CA VAL A 137 -1.44 -9.30 9.05
C VAL A 137 -0.17 -9.91 9.62
N ILE A 138 0.47 -9.23 10.59
CA ILE A 138 1.69 -9.70 11.23
C ILE A 138 1.44 -11.03 11.97
N ALA A 139 0.32 -11.14 12.67
CA ALA A 139 -0.09 -12.37 13.34
C ALA A 139 -0.30 -13.52 12.34
N ALA A 140 -1.00 -13.27 11.23
CA ALA A 140 -1.24 -14.28 10.19
C ALA A 140 0.05 -14.77 9.53
N LEU A 141 1.04 -13.89 9.35
CA LEU A 141 2.35 -14.26 8.80
C LEU A 141 3.21 -15.06 9.80
N GLY A 142 2.87 -15.08 11.08
CA GLY A 142 3.63 -15.80 12.09
C GLY A 142 5.03 -15.23 12.35
N THR A 143 5.29 -14.00 11.90
CA THR A 143 6.57 -13.29 12.09
C THR A 143 6.57 -12.42 13.35
N GLY A 144 5.51 -12.51 14.15
CA GLY A 144 5.40 -11.86 15.45
C GLY A 144 6.39 -12.42 16.47
N ARG A 145 7.51 -11.72 16.64
CA ARG A 145 8.51 -11.84 17.73
C ARG A 145 9.01 -13.27 17.98
N ARG A 146 10.06 -13.68 17.24
CA ARG A 146 11.15 -14.42 17.90
C ARG A 146 11.93 -13.42 18.74
N ALA A 147 12.13 -13.78 20.00
CA ALA A 147 12.69 -12.96 21.07
C ALA A 147 14.00 -12.27 20.70
#